data_AF-A0A1H7ETT7-F1
#
_entry.id   AF-A0A1H7ETT7-F1
#
_cell.length_a   1.000
_cell.length_b   1.000
_cell.length_c   1.000
_cell.angle_alpha   90.00
_cell.angle_beta   90.00
_cell.angle_gamma   90.00
#
_symmetry.space_group_name_H-M   'P 1'
#
loop_
_entity.id
_entity.type
_entity.pdbx_description
1 polymer ?
#
loop_
_entity_poly.entity_id
_entity_poly.type
_entity_poly.pdbx_seq_one_letter_code
_entity_poly.pdbx_strand_id
1 'polypeptide(L)' 'MQNGYIECFNGKFKGECLNEQWFETLQHARSAIAGWRQHYNEVRPHKSCNRLPPTKFAELHRQRAGDAARPSSNTTEIN' A
#
# COMPACT_ATOMS: atom_id res chain seq x y z
N MET A 1 -1.27 -2.99 -16.31
CA MET A 1 -0.48 -3.76 -15.31
C MET A 1 -1.08 -3.60 -13.89
N GLN A 2 -2.41 -3.66 -13.75
CA GLN A 2 -3.12 -3.31 -12.50
C GLN A 2 -3.54 -4.56 -11.68
N ASN A 3 -3.73 -5.71 -12.34
CA ASN A 3 -4.16 -6.97 -11.70
C ASN A 3 -3.10 -7.61 -10.79
N GLY A 4 -1.82 -7.55 -11.15
CA GLY A 4 -0.78 -8.27 -10.40
C GLY A 4 -0.62 -7.85 -8.93
N TYR A 5 -0.99 -6.61 -8.59
CA TYR A 5 -1.01 -6.14 -7.21
C TYR A 5 -2.16 -6.77 -6.41
N ILE A 6 -3.37 -6.77 -6.98
CA ILE A 6 -4.57 -7.36 -6.38
C ILE A 6 -4.42 -8.89 -6.26
N GLU A 7 -3.80 -9.53 -7.25
CA GLU A 7 -3.50 -10.97 -7.22
C GLU A 7 -2.50 -11.31 -6.12
N CYS A 8 -1.42 -10.52 -5.94
CA CYS A 8 -0.47 -10.70 -4.84
C CYS A 8 -1.12 -10.47 -3.47
N PHE A 9 -2.01 -9.49 -3.35
CA PHE A 9 -2.76 -9.23 -2.12
C PHE A 9 -3.65 -10.42 -1.77
N ASN A 10 -4.48 -10.87 -2.71
CA ASN A 10 -5.41 -11.98 -2.50
C ASN A 10 -4.69 -13.29 -2.19
N GLY A 11 -3.57 -13.56 -2.87
CA GLY A 11 -2.74 -14.73 -2.60
C GLY A 11 -2.15 -14.74 -1.18
N LYS A 12 -1.59 -13.61 -0.73
CA LYS A 12 -1.03 -13.49 0.63
C LYS A 12 -2.11 -13.47 1.70
N PHE A 13 -3.25 -12.82 1.45
CA PHE A 13 -4.37 -12.80 2.37
C PHE A 13 -4.90 -14.21 2.62
N LYS A 14 -5.03 -15.02 1.57
CA LYS A 14 -5.47 -16.40 1.71
C LYS A 14 -4.44 -17.27 2.42
N GLY A 15 -3.17 -17.18 2.05
CA GLY A 15 -2.10 -18.01 2.60
C GLY A 15 -1.73 -17.69 4.05
N GLU A 16 -1.68 -16.41 4.42
CA GLU A 16 -1.14 -15.96 5.71
C GLU A 16 -2.22 -15.52 6.72
N CYS A 17 -3.43 -15.16 6.26
CA CYS A 17 -4.49 -14.72 7.16
C CYS A 17 -5.60 -15.77 7.31
N LEU A 18 -6.12 -16.28 6.19
CA LEU A 18 -7.30 -17.16 6.21
C LEU A 18 -6.95 -18.62 6.46
N ASN A 19 -5.79 -19.08 5.98
CA ASN A 19 -5.39 -20.49 6.12
C ASN A 19 -4.71 -20.79 7.47
N GLU A 20 -4.18 -19.79 8.16
CA GLU A 20 -3.48 -19.96 9.46
C GLU A 20 -4.40 -19.77 10.67
N GLN A 21 -5.64 -19.31 10.50
CA GLN A 21 -6.55 -18.93 11.59
C GLN A 21 -7.89 -19.64 11.45
N TRP A 22 -8.30 -20.38 12.48
CA TRP A 22 -9.67 -20.87 12.59
C TRP A 22 -10.55 -19.81 13.24
N PHE A 23 -11.55 -19.32 12.51
CA PHE A 23 -12.46 -18.30 13.04
C PHE A 23 -13.68 -18.94 13.67
N GLU A 24 -13.76 -18.86 15.00
CA GLU A 24 -14.90 -19.37 15.76
C GLU A 24 -16.15 -18.47 15.61
N THR A 25 -15.97 -17.18 15.34
CA THR A 25 -17.06 -16.21 15.16
C THR A 25 -16.77 -15.19 14.07
N LEU A 26 -17.83 -14.64 13.48
CA LEU A 26 -17.76 -13.58 12.47
C LEU A 26 -17.08 -12.31 13.01
N GLN A 27 -17.23 -12.02 14.31
CA GLN A 27 -16.58 -10.89 14.97
C GLN A 27 -15.06 -11.09 15.06
N HIS A 28 -14.63 -12.31 15.41
CA HIS A 28 -13.22 -12.67 15.45
C HIS A 28 -12.58 -12.58 14.06
N ALA A 29 -13.26 -13.08 13.03
CA ALA A 29 -12.82 -12.95 11.64
C ALA A 29 -12.63 -11.49 11.23
N ARG A 30 -13.59 -10.61 11.55
CA ARG A 30 -13.48 -9.18 11.23
C ARG A 30 -12.27 -8.52 11.91
N SER A 31 -12.04 -8.79 13.19
CA SER A 31 -10.90 -8.22 13.92
C SER A 31 -9.55 -8.74 13.38
N ALA A 32 -9.45 -10.03 13.09
CA ALA A 32 -8.25 -10.62 12.51
C ALA A 32 -7.94 -10.05 11.12
N ILE A 33 -8.95 -9.93 10.26
CA ILE A 33 -8.82 -9.33 8.92
C ILE A 33 -8.39 -7.86 9.02
N ALA A 34 -8.96 -7.10 9.97
CA ALA A 34 -8.60 -5.70 10.17
C ALA A 34 -7.13 -5.55 10.61
N GLY A 35 -6.69 -6.35 11.59
CA GLY A 35 -5.29 -6.37 12.04
C GLY A 35 -4.33 -6.80 10.92
N TRP A 36 -4.67 -7.83 10.16
CA TRP A 36 -3.84 -8.27 9.03
C TRP A 36 -3.75 -7.21 7.93
N ARG A 37 -4.87 -6.57 7.57
CA ARG A 37 -4.89 -5.46 6.62
C ARG A 37 -4.00 -4.30 7.09
N GLN A 38 -4.03 -3.98 8.37
CA GLN A 38 -3.18 -2.95 8.95
C GLN A 38 -1.69 -3.30 8.78
N HIS A 39 -1.32 -4.51 9.21
CA HIS A 39 0.06 -5.00 9.11
C HIS A 39 0.58 -5.06 7.67
N TYR A 40 -0.26 -5.48 6.72
CA TYR A 40 0.07 -5.51 5.29
C TYR A 40 0.34 -4.12 4.70
N ASN A 41 -0.43 -3.11 5.12
CA ASN A 41 -0.36 -1.74 4.59
C ASN A 41 0.71 -0.88 5.28
N GLU A 42 1.00 -1.11 6.55
CA GLU A 42 1.86 -0.23 7.34
C GLU A 42 3.25 -0.81 7.58
N VAL A 43 3.39 -2.12 7.68
CA VAL A 43 4.63 -2.76 8.17
C VAL A 43 5.35 -3.55 7.08
N ARG A 44 4.62 -4.23 6.19
CA ARG A 44 5.24 -5.13 5.21
C ARG A 44 5.95 -4.38 4.08
N PRO A 45 7.26 -4.60 3.87
CA PRO A 45 7.96 -4.11 2.69
C PRO A 45 7.62 -4.96 1.46
N HIS A 46 7.14 -4.33 0.37
CA HIS A 46 6.80 -5.05 -0.87
C HIS A 46 7.88 -4.85 -1.93
N LYS A 47 8.35 -5.93 -2.56
CA LYS A 47 9.40 -5.85 -3.61
C LYS A 47 8.97 -4.97 -4.79
N SER A 48 7.71 -5.06 -5.21
CA SER A 48 7.12 -4.22 -6.28
C SER A 48 6.99 -2.74 -5.89
N CYS A 49 7.16 -2.46 -4.60
CA CYS A 49 7.02 -1.16 -3.97
C CYS A 49 8.38 -0.63 -3.51
N ASN A 50 9.45 -1.03 -4.19
CA ASN A 50 10.84 -0.72 -3.84
C ASN A 50 11.22 -1.10 -2.40
N ARG A 51 10.63 -2.17 -1.86
CA ARG A 51 10.71 -2.60 -0.45
C ARG A 51 10.16 -1.60 0.56
N LEU A 52 9.28 -0.71 0.14
CA LEU A 52 8.52 0.17 1.04
C LEU A 52 7.17 -0.46 1.39
N PRO A 53 6.59 -0.11 2.55
CA PRO A 53 5.20 -0.42 2.83
C PRO A 53 4.28 0.38 1.90
N PRO A 54 3.09 -0.16 1.55
CA PRO A 54 2.19 0.45 0.59
C PRO A 54 1.80 1.88 0.95
N THR A 55 1.61 2.16 2.25
CA THR A 55 1.32 3.52 2.74
C THR A 55 2.44 4.50 2.36
N LYS A 56 3.71 4.14 2.59
CA LYS A 56 4.87 4.99 2.26
C LYS A 56 5.01 5.22 0.77
N PHE A 57 4.75 4.22 -0.05
CA PHE A 57 4.76 4.38 -1.50
C PHE A 57 3.62 5.25 -2.00
N ALA A 58 2.41 5.11 -1.44
CA ALA A 58 1.30 5.99 -1.76
C ALA A 58 1.58 7.44 -1.36
N GLU A 59 2.22 7.68 -0.20
CA GLU A 59 2.70 9.00 0.20
C GLU A 59 3.70 9.59 -0.81
N LEU A 60 4.74 8.84 -1.18
CA LEU A 60 5.75 9.28 -2.15
C LEU A 60 5.16 9.52 -3.54
N HIS A 61 4.21 8.69 -3.97
CA HIS A 61 3.55 8.85 -5.26
C HIS A 61 2.65 10.09 -5.28
N ARG A 62 1.95 10.37 -4.17
CA ARG A 62 1.18 11.62 -4.01
C ARG A 62 2.07 12.86 -3.99
N GLN A 63 3.23 12.79 -3.33
CA GLN A 63 4.21 13.89 -3.33
C GLN A 63 4.74 14.17 -4.74
N ARG A 64 5.16 13.14 -5.48
CA ARG A 64 5.60 13.29 -6.89
C ARG A 64 4.52 13.89 -7.80
N ALA A 65 3.26 13.48 -7.62
CA ALA A 65 2.14 14.05 -8.37
C ALA A 65 1.89 15.53 -8.01
N GLY A 66 2.11 15.92 -6.73
CA GLY A 66 2.03 17.30 -6.27
C GLY A 66 3.18 18.18 -6.76
N ASP A 67 4.41 17.68 -6.74
CA ASP A 67 5.59 18.37 -7.28
C ASP A 67 5.49 18.58 -8.79
N ALA A 68 4.95 17.60 -9.53
CA ALA A 68 4.69 17.74 -10.97
C ALA A 68 3.59 18.77 -11.30
N ALA A 69 2.69 19.05 -10.35
CA ALA A 69 1.61 20.02 -10.50
C ALA A 69 2.00 21.45 -10.08
N ARG A 70 3.20 21.65 -9.53
CA ARG A 70 3.72 22.97 -9.17
C ARG A 70 4.50 23.53 -10.36
N PRO A 71 3.96 24.53 -11.10
CA PRO A 71 4.73 25.15 -12.17
C PRO A 71 5.96 25.81 -11.55
N SER A 72 7.12 25.51 -12.11
CA SER A 72 8.40 26.14 -11.82
C SER A 72 8.33 27.62 -12.20
N SER A 73 7.79 28.45 -11.31
CA SER A 73 8.13 29.86 -11.29
C SER A 73 9.62 29.93 -10.96
N ASN A 74 10.44 30.24 -11.96
CA ASN A 74 11.57 31.16 -11.90
C ASN A 74 12.57 30.82 -13.02
N THR A 75 12.59 31.65 -14.07
CA THR A 75 13.78 32.33 -14.62
C THR A 75 13.40 32.92 -15.98
N THR A 76 12.88 34.14 -15.99
CA THR A 76 13.07 35.07 -17.11
C THR A 76 12.89 36.45 -16.52
N GLU A 77 13.99 37.18 -16.45
CA GLU A 77 14.17 38.63 -16.28
C GLU A 77 15.51 38.75 -15.57
N ILE A 78 16.60 39.06 -16.29
CA ILE A 78 17.25 40.38 -16.28
C ILE A 78 18.16 40.48 -17.53
N ASN A 79 17.85 41.48 -18.37
CA ASN A 79 18.65 42.17 -19.41
C ASN A 79 19.23 41.41 -20.60
#